data_AF-A0A810NYM8-F1
#
_entry.id   AF-A0A810NYM8-F1
#
_cell.length_a   1.000
_cell.length_b   1.000
_cell.length_c   1.000
_cell.angle_alpha   90.00
_cell.angle_beta   90.00
_cell.angle_gamma   90.00
#
_symmetry.space_group_name_H-M   'P 1'
#
loop_
_entity.id
_entity.type
_entity.pdbx_description
1 polymer ?
#
loop_
_entity_poly.entity_id
_entity_poly.type
_entity_poly.pdbx_seq_one_letter_code
_entity_poly.pdbx_strand_id
1 'polypeptide(L)'
;MSRPTLRAALLALLGVLAATALAFVAAPVSSAAAAPTRVMALGDSITGSPGCWRALLWQRLQNTGYTNVDFVGTLPAQGCGFTYDGENEGHGGFLVTNVADQNQLVGWLSATLPDVVLMHFGTNDVWSARSNAQILAAYSKLVDQMRASKPSMRILVAKIIPMNPASCAECAARTVSLNNEIPGWAAGKTTAQSPITVVDQWSGFSTGTDTYDGVHPNAAGDQKMSDKWYPALTAALSGVTPSPSASASASPSPSASPSPSASPSPSASPSRSPSASPSPSIGGVKSCSAVYTIVGQWPGGFQGELKVTNTGTVPINGWIVRLTFPNGQVITQSWNGVYTQSGAQLTVTNVSWNGVLQPGQSVSTGFLGSVPGTNTIPTQLTCTPI
;
A
#
# COMPACT_ATOMS: atom_id res chain seq x y z
N MET A 1 -37.50 30.35 102.34
CA MET A 1 -37.30 30.85 100.96
C MET A 1 -36.03 30.18 100.45
N SER A 2 -36.12 28.98 99.87
CA SER A 2 -36.04 28.71 98.40
C SER A 2 -34.78 29.31 97.77
N ARG A 3 -33.84 28.63 97.09
CA ARG A 3 -33.58 27.23 96.64
C ARG A 3 -32.13 27.27 96.01
N PRO A 4 -31.54 26.24 95.35
CA PRO A 4 -30.23 25.65 95.71
C PRO A 4 -29.11 25.66 94.63
N THR A 5 -27.91 25.16 95.03
CA THR A 5 -26.85 24.37 94.32
C THR A 5 -26.58 24.50 92.80
N LEU A 6 -25.29 24.50 92.39
CA LEU A 6 -24.66 23.60 91.37
C LEU A 6 -23.17 24.04 91.18
N ARG A 7 -22.16 23.23 91.57
CA ARG A 7 -21.41 22.21 90.79
C ARG A 7 -20.51 22.73 89.63
N ALA A 8 -19.20 22.53 89.87
CA ALA A 8 -18.23 21.80 89.03
C ALA A 8 -17.37 22.53 87.96
N ALA A 9 -16.05 22.38 88.19
CA ALA A 9 -14.98 21.94 87.27
C ALA A 9 -14.48 22.88 86.17
N LEU A 10 -13.28 23.43 86.39
CA LEU A 10 -12.41 24.01 85.36
C LEU A 10 -11.53 22.89 84.77
N LEU A 11 -11.65 22.67 83.46
CA LEU A 11 -10.92 21.66 82.69
C LEU A 11 -9.48 22.08 82.34
N ALA A 12 -8.64 21.06 82.22
CA ALA A 12 -7.22 21.09 81.89
C ALA A 12 -6.93 21.49 80.42
N LEU A 13 -5.81 22.18 80.24
CA LEU A 13 -5.13 22.43 78.96
C LEU A 13 -4.41 21.15 78.49
N LEU A 14 -4.72 20.66 77.29
CA LEU A 14 -3.88 19.73 76.54
C LEU A 14 -3.89 20.17 75.08
N GLY A 15 -2.76 20.74 74.64
CA GLY A 15 -2.52 21.11 73.26
C GLY A 15 -2.29 19.87 72.39
N VAL A 16 -3.00 19.81 71.27
CA VAL A 16 -2.78 18.81 70.22
C VAL A 16 -2.07 19.50 69.05
N LEU A 17 -0.81 19.10 68.81
CA LEU A 17 -0.11 19.37 67.55
C LEU A 17 -0.79 18.52 66.45
N ALA A 18 -1.44 19.16 65.50
CA ALA A 18 -1.93 18.50 64.29
C ALA A 18 -0.79 18.42 63.25
N ALA A 19 -0.22 17.24 63.07
CA ALA A 19 0.63 16.94 61.92
C ALA A 19 -0.26 16.64 60.70
N THR A 20 -0.37 17.59 59.77
CA THR A 20 -1.03 17.38 58.47
C THR A 20 -0.13 16.55 57.57
N ALA A 21 -0.35 15.23 57.52
CA ALA A 21 0.19 14.38 56.48
C ALA A 21 -0.60 14.63 55.18
N LEU A 22 -0.02 15.35 54.22
CA LEU A 22 -0.53 15.37 52.85
C LEU A 22 -0.32 13.98 52.23
N ALA A 23 -1.38 13.19 52.19
CA ALA A 23 -1.43 12.02 51.33
C ALA A 23 -1.45 12.50 49.87
N PHE A 24 -0.32 12.39 49.17
CA PHE A 24 -0.31 12.43 47.72
C PHE A 24 -1.05 11.19 47.22
N VAL A 25 -2.35 11.35 46.93
CA VAL A 25 -3.09 10.37 46.14
C VAL A 25 -2.51 10.45 44.73
N ALA A 26 -1.60 9.54 44.39
CA ALA A 26 -1.17 9.37 43.02
C ALA A 26 -2.41 9.02 42.20
N ALA A 27 -2.87 9.95 41.38
CA ALA A 27 -3.92 9.68 40.41
C ALA A 27 -3.47 8.49 39.56
N PRO A 28 -4.35 7.50 39.28
CA PRO A 28 -3.98 6.40 38.41
C PRO A 28 -3.58 6.97 37.06
N VAL A 29 -2.32 6.76 36.69
CA VAL A 29 -1.82 7.13 35.37
C VAL A 29 -2.63 6.30 34.38
N SER A 30 -3.59 6.94 33.71
CA SER A 30 -4.32 6.27 32.63
C SER A 30 -3.30 5.94 31.55
N SER A 31 -3.01 4.65 31.37
CA SER A 31 -2.24 4.19 30.22
C SER A 31 -3.01 4.62 28.98
N ALA A 32 -2.45 5.56 28.21
CA ALA A 32 -2.96 5.84 26.87
C ALA A 32 -3.01 4.51 26.10
N ALA A 33 -4.13 4.24 25.42
CA ALA A 33 -4.23 3.07 24.56
C ALA A 33 -3.11 3.13 23.51
N ALA A 34 -2.42 2.01 23.31
CA ALA A 34 -1.35 1.94 22.30
C ALA A 34 -1.94 2.28 20.92
N ALA A 35 -1.22 3.09 20.13
CA ALA A 35 -1.63 3.41 18.77
C ALA A 35 -1.82 2.12 17.95
N PRO A 36 -2.79 2.07 17.02
CA PRO A 36 -3.02 0.90 16.20
C PRO A 36 -1.79 0.58 15.34
N THR A 37 -1.54 -0.72 15.13
CA THR A 37 -0.49 -1.13 14.19
C THR A 37 -0.97 -0.92 12.77
N ARG A 38 -0.20 -0.14 11.98
CA ARG A 38 -0.53 0.25 10.62
C ARG A 38 -0.09 -0.81 9.62
N VAL A 39 -1.02 -1.33 8.83
CA VAL A 39 -0.83 -2.47 7.92
C VAL A 39 -1.11 -2.04 6.49
N MET A 40 -0.09 -1.98 5.65
CA MET A 40 -0.26 -1.69 4.23
C MET A 40 -0.36 -2.98 3.43
N ALA A 41 -1.46 -3.17 2.71
CA ALA A 41 -1.55 -4.16 1.66
C ALA A 41 -1.04 -3.54 0.34
N LEU A 42 0.15 -3.96 -0.10
CA LEU A 42 0.84 -3.45 -1.29
C LEU A 42 0.79 -4.48 -2.42
N GLY A 43 0.40 -4.06 -3.62
CA GLY A 43 0.41 -4.98 -4.75
C GLY A 43 -0.17 -4.45 -6.05
N ASP A 44 -0.56 -5.39 -6.89
CA ASP A 44 -1.25 -5.13 -8.16
C ASP A 44 -2.79 -5.26 -8.02
N SER A 45 -3.48 -5.64 -9.10
CA SER A 45 -4.94 -5.83 -9.10
C SER A 45 -5.40 -6.87 -8.10
N ILE A 46 -4.61 -7.92 -7.84
CA ILE A 46 -4.98 -8.97 -6.88
C ILE A 46 -5.05 -8.41 -5.46
N THR A 47 -4.25 -7.38 -5.15
CA THR A 47 -4.36 -6.65 -3.88
C THR A 47 -5.44 -5.58 -3.95
N GLY A 48 -5.47 -4.80 -5.02
CA GLY A 48 -6.32 -3.62 -5.17
C GLY A 48 -7.76 -3.99 -5.45
N SER A 49 -8.06 -4.36 -6.69
CA SER A 49 -9.42 -4.67 -7.14
C SER A 49 -9.37 -5.48 -8.45
N PRO A 50 -10.29 -6.44 -8.65
CA PRO A 50 -11.35 -6.86 -7.72
C PRO A 50 -10.87 -7.93 -6.73
N GLY A 51 -11.50 -8.00 -5.56
CA GLY A 51 -11.23 -9.03 -4.56
C GLY A 51 -11.63 -8.61 -3.14
N CYS A 52 -11.83 -9.61 -2.30
CA CYS A 52 -12.36 -9.49 -0.95
C CYS A 52 -11.39 -9.97 0.14
N TRP A 53 -10.23 -10.55 -0.20
CA TRP A 53 -9.35 -11.17 0.80
C TRP A 53 -8.92 -10.21 1.93
N ARG A 54 -8.75 -8.91 1.65
CA ARG A 54 -8.45 -7.90 2.67
C ARG A 54 -9.58 -7.73 3.67
N ALA A 55 -10.82 -7.67 3.18
CA ALA A 55 -12.01 -7.59 4.02
C ALA A 55 -12.16 -8.84 4.90
N LEU A 56 -11.96 -10.03 4.31
CA LEU A 56 -11.99 -11.30 5.04
C LEU A 56 -10.89 -11.37 6.10
N LEU A 57 -9.68 -10.90 5.76
CA LEU A 57 -8.54 -10.87 6.68
C LEU A 57 -8.81 -9.92 7.84
N TRP A 58 -9.26 -8.70 7.57
CA TRP A 58 -9.62 -7.72 8.59
C TRP A 58 -10.72 -8.26 9.51
N GLN A 59 -11.82 -8.78 8.95
CA GLN A 59 -12.91 -9.35 9.73
C GLN A 59 -12.41 -10.47 10.65
N ARG A 60 -11.53 -11.34 10.14
CA ARG A 60 -10.93 -12.41 10.94
C ARG A 60 -10.06 -11.87 12.07
N LEU A 61 -9.24 -10.84 11.82
CA LEU A 61 -8.44 -10.16 12.86
C LEU A 61 -9.35 -9.62 13.97
N GLN A 62 -10.42 -8.89 13.61
CA GLN A 62 -11.36 -8.35 14.58
C GLN A 62 -12.02 -9.47 15.41
N ASN A 63 -12.49 -10.54 14.75
CA ASN A 63 -13.16 -11.67 15.40
C ASN A 63 -12.25 -12.51 16.31
N THR A 64 -10.92 -12.37 16.17
CA THR A 64 -9.92 -13.12 16.92
C THR A 64 -9.14 -12.25 17.92
N GLY A 65 -9.58 -11.01 18.13
CA GLY A 65 -9.06 -10.12 19.17
C GLY A 65 -7.91 -9.19 18.72
N TYR A 66 -7.53 -9.20 17.45
CA TYR A 66 -6.55 -8.26 16.87
C TYR A 66 -7.25 -6.96 16.44
N THR A 67 -7.92 -6.29 17.37
CA THR A 67 -8.78 -5.13 17.08
C THR A 67 -8.05 -3.79 16.97
N ASN A 68 -6.77 -3.74 17.35
CA ASN A 68 -5.93 -2.54 17.30
C ASN A 68 -5.03 -2.53 16.05
N VAL A 69 -5.65 -2.74 14.89
CA VAL A 69 -5.01 -2.76 13.57
C VAL A 69 -5.69 -1.69 12.70
N ASP A 70 -4.88 -0.98 11.93
CA ASP A 70 -5.31 0.07 11.01
C ASP A 70 -4.76 -0.29 9.62
N PHE A 71 -5.62 -0.67 8.67
CA PHE A 71 -5.19 -0.85 7.28
C PHE A 71 -4.92 0.52 6.67
N VAL A 72 -3.80 0.65 5.95
CA VAL A 72 -3.36 1.94 5.43
C VAL A 72 -2.96 1.84 3.98
N GLY A 73 -3.22 2.92 3.25
CA GLY A 73 -2.92 3.03 1.84
C GLY A 73 -3.53 4.30 1.26
N THR A 74 -3.08 4.71 0.09
CA THR A 74 -3.65 5.87 -0.60
C THR A 74 -4.95 5.56 -1.33
N LEU A 75 -5.27 4.27 -1.52
CA LEU A 75 -6.51 3.82 -2.14
C LEU A 75 -7.55 3.42 -1.09
N PRO A 76 -8.84 3.72 -1.32
CA PRO A 76 -9.89 3.38 -0.38
C PRO A 76 -10.17 1.87 -0.36
N ALA A 77 -10.85 1.44 0.70
CA ALA A 77 -11.45 0.11 0.79
C ALA A 77 -12.36 -0.19 -0.41
N GLN A 78 -12.29 -1.43 -0.91
CA GLN A 78 -13.16 -1.90 -1.98
C GLN A 78 -14.41 -2.57 -1.40
N GLY A 79 -15.54 -2.50 -2.09
CA GLY A 79 -16.78 -3.10 -1.61
C GLY A 79 -16.71 -4.62 -1.51
N CYS A 80 -17.08 -5.17 -0.35
CA CYS A 80 -17.14 -6.62 -0.10
C CYS A 80 -18.44 -7.07 0.61
N GLY A 81 -19.51 -6.26 0.54
CA GLY A 81 -20.80 -6.58 1.16
C GLY A 81 -20.87 -6.34 2.68
N PHE A 82 -19.79 -5.87 3.31
CA PHE A 82 -19.77 -5.39 4.70
C PHE A 82 -18.72 -4.29 4.87
N THR A 83 -18.86 -3.49 5.93
CA THR A 83 -17.90 -2.43 6.29
C THR A 83 -16.69 -3.04 6.97
N TYR A 84 -15.51 -2.61 6.56
CA TYR A 84 -14.23 -2.96 7.14
C TYR A 84 -13.26 -1.80 6.89
N ASP A 85 -12.17 -1.79 7.65
CA ASP A 85 -11.02 -0.93 7.37
C ASP A 85 -10.12 -1.64 6.35
N GLY A 86 -9.90 -0.98 5.22
CA GLY A 86 -9.54 -1.63 3.97
C GLY A 86 -8.71 -0.78 3.02
N GLU A 87 -8.19 0.33 3.51
CA GLU A 87 -7.26 1.17 2.80
C GLU A 87 -6.07 0.33 2.35
N ASN A 88 -5.61 0.59 1.14
CA ASN A 88 -4.63 -0.29 0.50
C ASN A 88 -3.79 0.47 -0.53
N GLU A 89 -2.75 -0.21 -0.99
CA GLU A 89 -1.82 0.25 -2.00
C GLU A 89 -1.76 -0.78 -3.14
N GLY A 90 -2.93 -1.26 -3.57
CA GLY A 90 -3.09 -2.23 -4.66
C GLY A 90 -3.45 -1.57 -5.98
N HIS A 91 -2.54 -1.61 -6.95
CA HIS A 91 -2.67 -0.87 -8.21
C HIS A 91 -2.82 -1.79 -9.42
N GLY A 92 -4.03 -1.86 -9.98
CA GLY A 92 -4.33 -2.71 -11.12
C GLY A 92 -3.42 -2.46 -12.33
N GLY A 93 -2.83 -3.53 -12.87
CA GLY A 93 -1.93 -3.49 -14.02
C GLY A 93 -0.52 -2.96 -13.72
N PHE A 94 -0.21 -2.56 -12.49
CA PHE A 94 1.13 -2.07 -12.16
C PHE A 94 2.13 -3.22 -12.15
N LEU A 95 3.36 -2.90 -12.55
CA LEU A 95 4.50 -3.81 -12.47
C LEU A 95 5.38 -3.37 -11.29
N VAL A 96 5.87 -4.32 -10.50
CA VAL A 96 6.77 -4.02 -9.38
C VAL A 96 8.06 -3.39 -9.89
N THR A 97 8.54 -3.79 -11.07
CA THR A 97 9.70 -3.20 -11.72
C THR A 97 9.49 -1.71 -12.02
N ASN A 98 8.35 -1.34 -12.59
CA ASN A 98 8.02 0.06 -12.88
C ASN A 98 7.85 0.88 -11.59
N VAL A 99 7.15 0.34 -10.58
CA VAL A 99 6.98 0.99 -9.27
C VAL A 99 8.34 1.28 -8.62
N ALA A 100 9.23 0.29 -8.65
CA ALA A 100 10.57 0.42 -8.11
C ALA A 100 11.38 1.46 -8.89
N ASP A 101 11.40 1.42 -10.22
CA ASP A 101 12.15 2.35 -11.07
C ASP A 101 11.70 3.80 -10.85
N GLN A 102 10.39 4.02 -10.72
CA GLN A 102 9.79 5.34 -10.53
C GLN A 102 9.80 5.81 -9.07
N ASN A 103 10.28 4.99 -8.12
CA ASN A 103 10.26 5.25 -6.68
C ASN A 103 8.86 5.60 -6.14
N GLN A 104 7.79 5.06 -6.73
CA GLN A 104 6.42 5.41 -6.35
C GLN A 104 6.11 5.07 -4.89
N LEU A 105 6.66 3.96 -4.39
CA LEU A 105 6.47 3.52 -3.01
C LEU A 105 6.94 4.55 -1.97
N VAL A 106 7.93 5.40 -2.28
CA VAL A 106 8.41 6.43 -1.33
C VAL A 106 7.28 7.40 -0.96
N GLY A 107 6.48 7.82 -1.94
CA GLY A 107 5.34 8.70 -1.71
C GLY A 107 4.27 8.02 -0.85
N TRP A 108 3.92 6.78 -1.18
CA TRP A 108 2.93 6.00 -0.44
C TRP A 108 3.34 5.76 1.01
N LEU A 109 4.61 5.38 1.25
CA LEU A 109 5.16 5.20 2.59
C LEU A 109 5.11 6.51 3.40
N SER A 110 5.45 7.64 2.80
CA SER A 110 5.40 8.94 3.48
C SER A 110 3.98 9.37 3.86
N ALA A 111 2.99 9.00 3.06
CA ALA A 111 1.59 9.35 3.29
C ALA A 111 0.92 8.45 4.35
N THR A 112 1.39 7.21 4.50
CA THR A 112 0.65 6.17 5.22
C THR A 112 1.43 5.58 6.38
N LEU A 113 2.74 5.75 6.46
CA LEU A 113 3.61 5.35 7.58
C LEU A 113 3.31 3.94 8.14
N PRO A 114 3.33 2.87 7.31
CA PRO A 114 3.01 1.53 7.78
C PRO A 114 4.05 0.99 8.77
N ASP A 115 3.61 0.07 9.62
CA ASP A 115 4.47 -0.76 10.48
C ASP A 115 4.71 -2.16 9.88
N VAL A 116 3.74 -2.63 9.10
CA VAL A 116 3.74 -3.93 8.42
C VAL A 116 3.34 -3.73 6.97
N VAL A 117 4.04 -4.37 6.04
CA VAL A 117 3.64 -4.43 4.62
C VAL A 117 3.32 -5.87 4.23
N LEU A 118 2.14 -6.10 3.66
CA LEU A 118 1.75 -7.34 2.98
C LEU A 118 1.94 -7.12 1.48
N MET A 119 2.99 -7.70 0.91
CA MET A 119 3.34 -7.53 -0.50
C MET A 119 2.93 -8.75 -1.30
N HIS A 120 1.87 -8.64 -2.11
CA HIS A 120 1.55 -9.57 -3.20
C HIS A 120 1.64 -8.80 -4.51
N PHE A 121 2.78 -8.95 -5.20
CA PHE A 121 3.11 -8.10 -6.33
C PHE A 121 4.04 -8.82 -7.30
N GLY A 122 3.93 -8.58 -8.60
CA GLY A 122 4.78 -9.22 -9.61
C GLY A 122 4.01 -10.05 -10.62
N THR A 123 2.69 -10.17 -10.45
CA THR A 123 1.80 -10.87 -11.39
C THR A 123 1.93 -10.28 -12.79
N ASN A 124 1.85 -8.95 -12.90
CA ASN A 124 1.95 -8.27 -14.18
C ASN A 124 3.38 -8.29 -14.76
N ASP A 125 4.41 -8.37 -13.93
CA ASP A 125 5.80 -8.53 -14.38
C ASP A 125 6.02 -9.90 -15.01
N VAL A 126 5.53 -10.96 -14.37
CA VAL A 126 5.53 -12.33 -14.91
C VAL A 126 4.78 -12.39 -16.22
N TRP A 127 3.59 -11.78 -16.27
CA TRP A 127 2.80 -11.68 -17.49
C TRP A 127 3.55 -10.94 -18.60
N SER A 128 4.21 -9.84 -18.26
CA SER A 128 5.00 -9.02 -19.18
C SER A 128 6.38 -9.60 -19.48
N ALA A 129 6.64 -10.86 -19.13
CA ALA A 129 7.89 -11.56 -19.37
C ALA A 129 9.14 -10.86 -18.80
N ARG A 130 9.00 -10.11 -17.70
CA ARG A 130 10.17 -9.60 -16.96
C ARG A 130 10.94 -10.78 -16.37
N SER A 131 12.27 -10.68 -16.37
CA SER A 131 13.09 -11.75 -15.78
C SER A 131 12.98 -11.75 -14.25
N ASN A 132 13.16 -12.92 -13.63
CA ASN A 132 13.16 -13.02 -12.17
C ASN A 132 14.21 -12.09 -11.55
N ALA A 133 15.38 -11.95 -12.19
CA ALA A 133 16.42 -11.02 -11.73
C ALA A 133 15.93 -9.56 -11.69
N GLN A 134 15.15 -9.11 -12.67
CA GLN A 134 14.56 -7.77 -12.66
C GLN A 134 13.52 -7.63 -11.54
N ILE A 135 12.64 -8.63 -11.38
CA ILE A 135 11.58 -8.63 -10.37
C ILE A 135 12.19 -8.62 -8.94
N LEU A 136 13.18 -9.46 -8.67
CA LEU A 136 13.83 -9.56 -7.36
C LEU A 136 14.73 -8.36 -7.06
N ALA A 137 15.33 -7.73 -8.07
CA ALA A 137 16.01 -6.44 -7.91
C ALA A 137 15.00 -5.34 -7.53
N ALA A 138 13.83 -5.32 -8.17
CA ALA A 138 12.75 -4.40 -7.82
C ALA A 138 12.23 -4.64 -6.39
N TYR A 139 11.96 -5.89 -6.01
CA TYR A 139 11.63 -6.24 -4.62
C TYR A 139 12.69 -5.75 -3.63
N SER A 140 13.97 -5.92 -3.97
CA SER A 140 15.06 -5.45 -3.13
C SER A 140 15.00 -3.93 -2.93
N LYS A 141 14.81 -3.18 -4.01
CA LYS A 141 14.68 -1.72 -3.98
C LYS A 141 13.47 -1.28 -3.14
N LEU A 142 12.32 -1.94 -3.27
CA LEU A 142 11.14 -1.64 -2.46
C LEU A 142 11.39 -1.90 -0.97
N VAL A 143 12.02 -3.02 -0.60
CA VAL A 143 12.39 -3.29 0.79
C VAL A 143 13.36 -2.24 1.34
N ASP A 144 14.31 -1.77 0.53
CA ASP A 144 15.23 -0.70 0.95
C ASP A 144 14.49 0.62 1.19
N GLN A 145 13.50 0.95 0.35
CA GLN A 145 12.63 2.11 0.56
C GLN A 145 11.76 1.95 1.83
N MET A 146 11.20 0.76 2.07
CA MET A 146 10.45 0.45 3.30
C MET A 146 11.31 0.65 4.54
N ARG A 147 12.55 0.16 4.53
CA ARG A 147 13.51 0.30 5.64
C ARG A 147 14.01 1.73 5.84
N ALA A 148 14.16 2.49 4.75
CA ALA A 148 14.45 3.91 4.83
C ALA A 148 13.30 4.70 5.48
N SER A 149 12.05 4.32 5.20
CA SER A 149 10.88 4.91 5.87
C SER A 149 10.73 4.47 7.33
N LYS A 150 11.00 3.19 7.62
CA LYS A 150 10.94 2.62 8.97
C LYS A 150 11.97 1.49 9.10
N PRO A 151 13.08 1.69 9.81
CA PRO A 151 14.13 0.68 9.94
C PRO A 151 13.68 -0.65 10.53
N SER A 152 12.57 -0.64 11.28
CA SER A 152 11.95 -1.83 11.89
C SER A 152 10.72 -2.37 11.14
N MET A 153 10.51 -1.96 9.88
CA MET A 153 9.37 -2.42 9.08
C MET A 153 9.33 -3.95 9.04
N ARG A 154 8.17 -4.54 9.37
CA ARG A 154 7.93 -5.98 9.21
C ARG A 154 7.34 -6.22 7.82
N ILE A 155 7.91 -7.14 7.07
CA ILE A 155 7.57 -7.30 5.66
C ILE A 155 7.13 -8.73 5.42
N LEU A 156 5.91 -8.90 4.91
CA LEU A 156 5.35 -10.19 4.55
C LEU A 156 5.26 -10.24 3.03
N VAL A 157 6.05 -11.11 2.38
CA VAL A 157 6.13 -11.20 0.92
C VAL A 157 5.46 -12.48 0.46
N ALA A 158 4.49 -12.37 -0.44
CA ALA A 158 3.84 -13.53 -1.02
C ALA A 158 4.78 -14.26 -1.99
N LYS A 159 4.82 -15.60 -1.92
CA LYS A 159 4.81 -16.34 -3.19
C LYS A 159 3.50 -16.00 -3.86
N ILE A 160 3.49 -15.46 -5.06
CA ILE A 160 2.26 -15.03 -5.71
C ILE A 160 1.36 -16.23 -6.04
N ILE A 161 0.05 -16.01 -6.10
CA ILE A 161 -0.92 -17.05 -6.48
C ILE A 161 -0.61 -17.57 -7.89
N PRO A 162 -1.02 -18.80 -8.23
CA PRO A 162 -0.92 -19.30 -9.59
C PRO A 162 -1.72 -18.45 -10.57
N MET A 163 -1.23 -18.34 -11.80
CA MET A 163 -1.98 -17.77 -12.91
C MET A 163 -1.87 -18.66 -14.13
N ASN A 164 -2.94 -18.74 -14.90
CA ASN A 164 -3.00 -19.43 -16.18
C ASN A 164 -4.02 -18.74 -17.12
N PRO A 165 -3.79 -17.47 -17.48
CA PRO A 165 -4.67 -16.78 -18.42
C PRO A 165 -4.52 -17.37 -19.83
N ALA A 166 -5.64 -17.41 -20.57
CA ALA A 166 -5.65 -17.95 -21.94
C ALA A 166 -4.68 -17.23 -22.90
N SER A 167 -4.34 -15.97 -22.61
CA SER A 167 -3.45 -15.13 -23.42
C SER A 167 -1.97 -15.24 -23.06
N CYS A 168 -1.58 -16.07 -22.09
CA CYS A 168 -0.18 -16.28 -21.73
C CYS A 168 0.09 -17.72 -21.30
N ALA A 169 0.41 -18.58 -22.27
CA ALA A 169 0.75 -19.99 -22.03
C ALA A 169 1.96 -20.18 -21.10
N GLU A 170 2.93 -19.26 -21.16
CA GLU A 170 4.17 -19.33 -20.38
C GLU A 170 4.01 -18.80 -18.93
N CYS A 171 2.90 -18.13 -18.62
CA CYS A 171 2.75 -17.45 -17.34
C CYS A 171 2.77 -18.41 -16.16
N ALA A 172 2.12 -19.57 -16.28
CA ALA A 172 2.13 -20.58 -15.22
C ALA A 172 3.57 -21.03 -14.86
N ALA A 173 4.39 -21.33 -15.88
CA ALA A 173 5.78 -21.75 -15.67
C ALA A 173 6.66 -20.62 -15.11
N ARG A 174 6.47 -19.39 -15.59
CA ARG A 174 7.18 -18.21 -15.08
C ARG A 174 6.81 -17.90 -13.63
N THR A 175 5.54 -18.05 -13.25
CA THR A 175 5.11 -17.89 -11.85
C THR A 175 5.78 -18.91 -10.95
N VAL A 176 5.84 -20.19 -11.36
CA VAL A 176 6.59 -21.23 -10.62
C VAL A 176 8.06 -20.83 -10.46
N SER A 177 8.68 -20.38 -11.55
CA SER A 177 10.08 -19.96 -11.56
C SER A 177 10.34 -18.83 -10.56
N LEU A 178 9.55 -17.75 -10.59
CA LEU A 178 9.67 -16.65 -9.63
C LEU A 178 9.45 -17.14 -8.18
N ASN A 179 8.38 -17.90 -7.94
CA ASN A 179 8.04 -18.40 -6.60
C ASN A 179 9.10 -19.31 -5.99
N ASN A 180 9.90 -20.00 -6.80
CA ASN A 180 11.03 -20.81 -6.34
C ASN A 180 12.21 -19.96 -5.87
N GLU A 181 12.39 -18.75 -6.40
CA GLU A 181 13.49 -17.85 -6.04
C GLU A 181 13.17 -16.94 -4.85
N ILE A 182 11.88 -16.59 -4.64
CA ILE A 182 11.44 -15.69 -3.55
C ILE A 182 11.96 -16.12 -2.16
N PRO A 183 11.92 -17.40 -1.74
CA PRO A 183 12.45 -17.81 -0.44
C PRO A 183 13.94 -17.53 -0.26
N GLY A 184 14.76 -17.83 -1.28
CA GLY A 184 16.20 -17.58 -1.24
C GLY A 184 16.51 -16.09 -1.20
N TRP A 185 15.81 -15.30 -2.01
CA TRP A 185 15.90 -13.83 -1.98
C TRP A 185 15.53 -13.25 -0.61
N ALA A 186 14.38 -13.68 -0.04
CA ALA A 186 13.90 -13.19 1.25
C ALA A 186 14.88 -13.54 2.38
N ALA A 187 15.40 -14.77 2.39
CA ALA A 187 16.41 -15.19 3.36
C ALA A 187 17.71 -14.37 3.24
N GLY A 188 18.13 -14.01 2.04
CA GLY A 188 19.31 -13.17 1.82
C GLY A 188 19.14 -11.70 2.22
N LYS A 189 17.89 -11.20 2.31
CA LYS A 189 17.60 -9.79 2.61
C LYS A 189 17.00 -9.56 4.00
N THR A 190 16.47 -10.60 4.66
CA THR A 190 15.85 -10.50 5.99
C THR A 190 16.86 -10.09 7.07
N THR A 191 16.40 -9.39 8.11
CA THR A 191 17.23 -9.00 9.26
C THR A 191 16.42 -9.16 10.55
N ALA A 192 17.08 -9.22 11.71
CA ALA A 192 16.38 -9.25 12.99
C ALA A 192 15.56 -7.98 13.25
N GLN A 193 16.06 -6.81 12.80
CA GLN A 193 15.38 -5.52 13.01
C GLN A 193 14.17 -5.34 12.07
N SER A 194 14.31 -5.76 10.82
CA SER A 194 13.27 -5.69 9.77
C SER A 194 13.13 -7.07 9.13
N PRO A 195 12.33 -7.97 9.74
CA PRO A 195 12.16 -9.32 9.25
C PRO A 195 11.32 -9.36 7.97
N ILE A 196 11.74 -10.21 7.04
CA ILE A 196 10.99 -10.60 5.85
C ILE A 196 10.47 -12.02 6.06
N THR A 197 9.16 -12.20 6.03
CA THR A 197 8.50 -13.52 6.11
C THR A 197 7.86 -13.84 4.77
N VAL A 198 8.16 -15.00 4.22
CA VAL A 198 7.51 -15.48 2.99
C VAL A 198 6.16 -16.11 3.33
N VAL A 199 5.10 -15.65 2.66
CA VAL A 199 3.75 -16.18 2.78
C VAL A 199 3.42 -16.98 1.53
N ASP A 200 3.18 -18.27 1.68
CA ASP A 200 2.89 -19.15 0.55
C ASP A 200 1.43 -19.04 0.12
N GLN A 201 1.14 -18.11 -0.79
CA GLN A 201 -0.17 -17.98 -1.44
C GLN A 201 -0.36 -18.95 -2.62
N TRP A 202 0.68 -19.69 -3.00
CA TRP A 202 0.66 -20.61 -4.14
C TRP A 202 0.08 -21.97 -3.76
N SER A 203 0.60 -22.58 -2.69
CA SER A 203 0.28 -23.96 -2.34
C SER A 203 -1.18 -24.14 -1.91
N GLY A 204 -1.90 -24.98 -2.65
CA GLY A 204 -3.33 -25.27 -2.42
C GLY A 204 -4.29 -24.33 -3.16
N PHE A 205 -3.75 -23.43 -3.99
CA PHE A 205 -4.51 -22.53 -4.87
C PHE A 205 -4.59 -23.12 -6.28
N SER A 206 -5.75 -23.05 -6.90
CA SER A 206 -6.05 -23.60 -8.23
C SER A 206 -6.63 -22.50 -9.11
N THR A 207 -6.01 -22.25 -10.26
CA THR A 207 -6.52 -21.24 -11.21
C THR A 207 -7.94 -21.59 -11.67
N GLY A 208 -8.27 -22.86 -11.88
CA GLY A 208 -9.59 -23.25 -12.40
C GLY A 208 -10.75 -23.09 -11.41
N THR A 209 -10.49 -23.21 -10.11
CA THR A 209 -11.57 -23.18 -9.09
C THR A 209 -11.55 -21.93 -8.22
N ASP A 210 -10.40 -21.28 -8.10
CA ASP A 210 -10.17 -20.19 -7.15
C ASP A 210 -9.98 -18.84 -7.84
N THR A 211 -10.02 -18.81 -9.19
CA THR A 211 -10.05 -17.57 -9.98
C THR A 211 -11.29 -17.53 -10.86
N TYR A 212 -11.64 -16.36 -11.41
CA TYR A 212 -12.72 -16.24 -12.39
C TYR A 212 -12.22 -16.07 -13.83
N ASP A 213 -10.94 -15.72 -14.04
CA ASP A 213 -10.34 -15.46 -15.36
C ASP A 213 -8.99 -16.16 -15.56
N GLY A 214 -8.59 -17.03 -14.63
CA GLY A 214 -7.29 -17.67 -14.61
C GLY A 214 -6.22 -16.89 -13.84
N VAL A 215 -6.50 -15.67 -13.34
CA VAL A 215 -5.52 -14.79 -12.66
C VAL A 215 -6.07 -14.22 -11.36
N HIS A 216 -7.25 -13.59 -11.40
CA HIS A 216 -7.81 -12.87 -10.27
C HIS A 216 -8.66 -13.78 -9.39
N PRO A 217 -8.48 -13.73 -8.05
CA PRO A 217 -9.21 -14.60 -7.15
C PRO A 217 -10.73 -14.37 -7.25
N ASN A 218 -11.49 -15.46 -7.18
CA ASN A 218 -12.92 -15.40 -6.87
C ASN A 218 -13.12 -15.50 -5.34
N ALA A 219 -14.36 -15.59 -4.86
CA ALA A 219 -14.64 -15.66 -3.42
C ALA A 219 -13.89 -16.81 -2.69
N ALA A 220 -13.73 -17.97 -3.32
CA ALA A 220 -12.99 -19.10 -2.74
C ALA A 220 -11.47 -18.82 -2.71
N GLY A 221 -10.94 -18.21 -3.77
CA GLY A 221 -9.55 -17.76 -3.81
C GLY A 221 -9.26 -16.68 -2.77
N ASP A 222 -10.15 -15.70 -2.63
CA ASP A 222 -10.05 -14.64 -1.63
C ASP A 222 -9.99 -15.21 -0.20
N GLN A 223 -10.83 -16.22 0.09
CA GLN A 223 -10.80 -16.91 1.38
C GLN A 223 -9.46 -17.60 1.61
N LYS A 224 -8.95 -18.34 0.62
CA LYS A 224 -7.63 -18.99 0.71
C LYS A 224 -6.51 -17.97 0.92
N MET A 225 -6.56 -16.84 0.23
CA MET A 225 -5.56 -15.77 0.40
C MET A 225 -5.59 -15.20 1.82
N SER A 226 -6.78 -14.93 2.36
CA SER A 226 -6.96 -14.50 3.75
C SER A 226 -6.42 -15.54 4.73
N ASP A 227 -6.71 -16.83 4.52
CA ASP A 227 -6.25 -17.93 5.38
C ASP A 227 -4.72 -18.05 5.47
N LYS A 228 -4.01 -17.75 4.38
CA LYS A 228 -2.54 -17.75 4.36
C LYS A 228 -1.94 -16.49 4.96
N TRP A 229 -2.54 -15.32 4.72
CA TRP A 229 -2.06 -14.06 5.30
C TRP A 229 -2.22 -14.01 6.81
N TYR A 230 -3.35 -14.49 7.32
CA TYR A 230 -3.72 -14.38 8.74
C TYR A 230 -2.66 -14.87 9.73
N PRO A 231 -2.13 -16.12 9.66
CA PRO A 231 -1.12 -16.59 10.61
C PRO A 231 0.19 -15.81 10.53
N ALA A 232 0.60 -15.38 9.33
CA ALA A 232 1.82 -14.59 9.15
C ALA A 232 1.67 -13.17 9.71
N LEU A 233 0.51 -12.54 9.47
CA LEU A 233 0.21 -11.20 9.98
C LEU A 233 0.09 -11.20 11.50
N THR A 234 -0.67 -12.11 12.08
CA THR A 234 -0.81 -12.20 13.55
C THR A 234 0.51 -12.45 14.27
N ALA A 235 1.41 -13.27 13.69
CA ALA A 235 2.77 -13.45 14.18
C ALA A 235 3.57 -12.13 14.13
N ALA A 236 3.49 -11.41 13.01
CA ALA A 236 4.13 -10.10 12.86
C ALA A 236 3.58 -9.07 13.86
N LEU A 237 2.26 -8.99 14.03
CA LEU A 237 1.57 -8.10 14.97
C LEU A 237 2.01 -8.34 16.42
N SER A 238 2.16 -9.61 16.80
CA SER A 238 2.54 -10.02 18.16
C SER A 238 4.04 -9.86 18.45
N GLY A 239 4.86 -9.46 17.46
CA GLY A 239 6.31 -9.38 17.59
C GLY A 239 7.01 -10.75 17.65
N VAL A 240 6.29 -11.84 17.34
CA VAL A 240 6.84 -13.20 17.30
C VAL A 240 7.29 -13.47 15.87
N THR A 241 8.58 -13.31 15.58
CA THR A 241 9.14 -13.83 14.33
C THR A 241 9.22 -15.35 14.40
N PRO A 242 8.58 -16.12 13.49
CA PRO A 242 8.82 -17.55 13.43
C PRO A 242 10.27 -17.79 13.02
N SER A 243 11.05 -18.39 13.92
CA SER A 243 12.40 -18.85 13.64
C SER A 243 12.33 -20.03 12.64
N PRO A 244 13.14 -20.08 11.58
CA PRO A 244 13.24 -21.29 10.78
C PRO A 244 13.78 -22.41 11.68
N SER A 245 13.06 -23.52 11.73
CA SER A 245 13.46 -24.72 12.44
C SER A 245 14.82 -25.18 11.90
N ALA A 246 15.87 -24.98 12.69
CA ALA A 246 17.19 -25.57 12.49
C ALA A 246 17.40 -26.63 13.57
N SER A 247 17.49 -27.88 13.15
CA SER A 247 17.81 -29.02 13.99
C SER A 247 19.34 -29.18 14.07
N ALA A 248 19.88 -29.10 15.31
CA ALA A 248 21.20 -29.51 15.84
C ALA A 248 22.49 -28.97 15.16
N SER A 249 23.59 -28.62 15.83
CA SER A 249 24.15 -29.07 17.11
C SER A 249 25.14 -28.03 17.69
N ALA A 250 25.43 -28.11 18.99
CA ALA A 250 26.08 -27.10 19.84
C ALA A 250 27.62 -27.24 20.00
N SER A 251 28.32 -26.13 20.30
CA SER A 251 29.33 -26.04 21.39
C SER A 251 29.93 -24.62 21.59
N PRO A 252 30.53 -24.30 22.77
CA PRO A 252 30.47 -22.96 23.40
C PRO A 252 31.74 -22.07 23.36
N SER A 253 31.50 -20.78 23.66
CA SER A 253 32.32 -19.60 24.10
C SER A 253 33.70 -19.84 24.81
N PRO A 254 34.63 -18.84 24.99
CA PRO A 254 34.35 -17.51 25.61
C PRO A 254 35.15 -16.23 25.19
N SER A 255 34.46 -15.08 25.30
CA SER A 255 34.77 -13.75 25.93
C SER A 255 36.18 -13.09 25.94
N ALA A 256 36.28 -11.79 25.54
CA ALA A 256 36.44 -10.59 26.43
C ALA A 256 37.24 -9.37 25.86
N SER A 257 36.59 -8.18 25.80
CA SER A 257 37.04 -6.77 26.13
C SER A 257 38.29 -6.08 25.50
N PRO A 258 38.52 -4.75 25.67
CA PRO A 258 37.64 -3.54 25.62
C PRO A 258 38.23 -2.37 24.76
N SER A 259 37.49 -1.25 24.66
CA SER A 259 37.88 0.05 24.06
C SER A 259 38.85 0.87 24.95
N PRO A 260 39.55 1.91 24.44
CA PRO A 260 39.16 3.28 24.83
C PRO A 260 39.35 4.41 23.78
N SER A 261 38.79 5.57 24.18
CA SER A 261 38.53 6.86 23.54
C SER A 261 39.72 7.83 23.41
N ALA A 262 39.64 8.83 22.52
CA ALA A 262 40.02 10.23 22.80
C ALA A 262 39.57 11.23 21.68
N SER A 263 38.97 12.34 22.10
CA SER A 263 38.69 13.59 21.34
C SER A 263 39.84 14.61 21.57
N PRO A 264 39.99 15.67 20.75
CA PRO A 264 39.39 16.97 21.13
C PRO A 264 38.92 17.89 19.98
N SER A 265 37.99 18.80 20.31
CA SER A 265 37.60 20.06 19.64
C SER A 265 38.33 21.25 20.33
N PRO A 266 38.25 22.57 19.99
CA PRO A 266 37.36 23.31 19.06
C PRO A 266 38.02 24.51 18.27
N SER A 267 37.28 25.19 17.36
CA SER A 267 36.99 26.66 17.40
C SER A 267 36.30 27.27 16.15
N ALA A 268 35.22 28.02 16.44
CA ALA A 268 34.69 29.30 15.90
C ALA A 268 34.44 29.62 14.39
N SER A 269 33.19 30.06 14.14
CA SER A 269 32.56 30.76 12.99
C SER A 269 33.10 32.20 12.76
N PRO A 270 32.76 32.99 11.67
CA PRO A 270 31.39 33.23 11.14
C PRO A 270 31.22 33.52 9.61
N SER A 271 29.96 33.48 9.12
CA SER A 271 29.28 34.59 8.41
C SER A 271 28.31 34.18 7.26
N ARG A 272 27.03 34.49 7.49
CA ARG A 272 25.94 35.03 6.64
C ARG A 272 25.66 34.50 5.21
N SER A 273 24.36 34.18 5.08
CA SER A 273 23.49 33.92 3.91
C SER A 273 23.48 35.01 2.83
N PRO A 274 23.03 34.68 1.60
CA PRO A 274 22.09 35.54 0.89
C PRO A 274 20.73 34.88 0.63
N SER A 275 19.76 35.79 0.52
CA SER A 275 18.31 35.67 0.44
C SER A 275 17.81 35.09 -0.89
N ALA A 276 16.68 34.38 -0.85
CA ALA A 276 15.93 33.96 -2.02
C ALA A 276 15.19 35.16 -2.66
N SER A 277 15.35 35.32 -3.96
CA SER A 277 14.63 36.32 -4.76
C SER A 277 13.26 35.77 -5.22
N PRO A 278 12.16 36.56 -5.24
CA PRO A 278 10.88 36.13 -5.75
C PRO A 278 10.87 36.18 -7.29
N SER A 279 10.55 35.05 -7.93
CA SER A 279 10.33 34.96 -9.38
C SER A 279 8.89 35.39 -9.72
N PRO A 280 8.64 36.10 -10.84
CA PRO A 280 7.34 36.68 -11.14
C PRO A 280 6.28 35.60 -11.43
N SER A 281 5.11 35.74 -10.80
CA SER A 281 3.92 34.92 -11.02
C SER A 281 3.28 35.27 -12.37
N ILE A 282 3.75 34.64 -13.45
CA ILE A 282 2.97 34.56 -14.69
C ILE A 282 1.83 33.58 -14.40
N GLY A 283 0.58 34.05 -14.55
CA GLY A 283 -0.62 33.23 -14.33
C GLY A 283 -0.51 31.91 -15.10
N GLY A 284 -0.62 30.80 -14.38
CA GLY A 284 -0.45 29.48 -14.97
C GLY A 284 -1.57 29.14 -15.94
N VAL A 285 -1.21 28.44 -17.02
CA VAL A 285 -2.15 28.00 -18.05
C VAL A 285 -2.50 26.54 -17.80
N LYS A 286 -3.80 26.21 -17.72
CA LYS A 286 -4.27 24.82 -17.75
C LYS A 286 -4.35 24.35 -19.20
N SER A 287 -3.69 23.24 -19.54
CA SER A 287 -3.87 22.57 -20.83
C SER A 287 -3.61 21.08 -20.70
N CYS A 288 -4.22 20.28 -21.57
CA CYS A 288 -3.90 18.85 -21.65
C CYS A 288 -3.87 18.36 -23.09
N SER A 289 -3.15 17.27 -23.30
CA SER A 289 -3.16 16.50 -24.55
C SER A 289 -3.53 15.07 -24.24
N ALA A 290 -4.08 14.36 -25.23
CA ALA A 290 -4.27 12.92 -25.12
C ALA A 290 -3.73 12.21 -26.37
N VAL A 291 -3.21 11.01 -26.18
CA VAL A 291 -2.69 10.15 -27.24
C VAL A 291 -3.49 8.85 -27.24
N TYR A 292 -3.98 8.44 -28.41
CA TYR A 292 -4.70 7.19 -28.60
C TYR A 292 -3.78 6.13 -29.19
N THR A 293 -3.81 4.92 -28.61
CA THR A 293 -3.04 3.76 -29.08
C THR A 293 -3.95 2.55 -29.18
N ILE A 294 -3.83 1.77 -30.26
CA ILE A 294 -4.36 0.41 -30.32
C ILE A 294 -3.31 -0.50 -29.69
N VAL A 295 -3.62 -1.04 -28.51
CA VAL A 295 -2.71 -1.91 -27.74
C VAL A 295 -2.73 -3.33 -28.30
N GLY A 296 -3.89 -3.78 -28.77
CA GLY A 296 -4.07 -5.10 -29.39
C GLY A 296 -5.35 -5.15 -30.21
N GLN A 297 -5.40 -6.08 -31.17
CA GLN A 297 -6.56 -6.27 -32.03
C GLN A 297 -6.74 -7.76 -32.37
N TRP A 298 -7.99 -8.21 -32.42
CA TRP A 298 -8.39 -9.58 -32.76
C TRP A 298 -9.63 -9.55 -33.69
N PRO A 299 -10.05 -10.69 -34.25
CA PRO A 299 -11.24 -10.72 -35.10
C PRO A 299 -12.48 -10.18 -34.36
N GLY A 300 -13.02 -9.06 -34.85
CA GLY A 300 -14.21 -8.41 -34.31
C GLY A 300 -13.99 -7.51 -33.09
N GLY A 301 -12.76 -7.35 -32.58
CA GLY A 301 -12.51 -6.49 -31.41
C GLY A 301 -11.08 -6.00 -31.26
N PHE A 302 -10.88 -5.05 -30.35
CA PHE A 302 -9.60 -4.41 -30.10
C PHE A 302 -9.53 -3.84 -28.68
N GLN A 303 -8.30 -3.58 -28.24
CA GLN A 303 -8.00 -2.84 -27.01
C GLN A 303 -7.44 -1.46 -27.37
N GLY A 304 -8.09 -0.42 -26.88
CA GLY A 304 -7.64 0.97 -27.00
C GLY A 304 -7.07 1.49 -25.67
N GLU A 305 -6.07 2.36 -25.75
CA GLU A 305 -5.55 3.13 -24.63
C GLU A 305 -5.54 4.62 -24.97
N LEU A 306 -5.90 5.45 -24.00
CA LEU A 306 -5.72 6.90 -24.00
C LEU A 306 -4.71 7.28 -22.93
N LYS A 307 -3.59 7.87 -23.34
CA LYS A 307 -2.63 8.52 -22.44
C LYS A 307 -2.91 10.02 -22.40
N VAL A 308 -3.37 10.53 -21.27
CA VAL A 308 -3.65 11.94 -21.01
C VAL A 308 -2.45 12.58 -20.31
N THR A 309 -2.00 13.73 -20.79
CA THR A 309 -0.85 14.47 -20.24
C THR A 309 -1.25 15.91 -19.96
N ASN A 310 -0.90 16.43 -18.77
CA ASN A 310 -0.99 17.87 -18.51
C ASN A 310 0.18 18.57 -19.19
N THR A 311 -0.11 19.37 -20.20
CA THR A 311 0.87 20.15 -20.98
C THR A 311 0.97 21.60 -20.53
N GLY A 312 0.17 21.98 -19.52
CA GLY A 312 0.12 23.32 -18.97
C GLY A 312 1.22 23.58 -17.96
N THR A 313 1.18 24.76 -17.35
CA THR A 313 2.15 25.21 -16.35
C THR A 313 1.62 25.15 -14.92
N VAL A 314 0.35 24.77 -14.73
CA VAL A 314 -0.28 24.53 -13.43
C VAL A 314 -0.99 23.18 -13.38
N PRO A 315 -1.27 22.64 -12.18
CA PRO A 315 -2.05 21.41 -12.03
C PRO A 315 -3.44 21.56 -12.63
N ILE A 316 -3.92 20.49 -13.27
CA ILE A 316 -5.32 20.36 -13.70
C ILE A 316 -6.04 19.44 -12.73
N ASN A 317 -7.33 19.69 -12.44
CA ASN A 317 -8.13 18.94 -11.46
C ASN A 317 -9.27 18.17 -12.15
N GLY A 318 -8.98 17.65 -13.33
CA GLY A 318 -9.89 16.89 -14.16
C GLY A 318 -9.52 17.06 -15.62
N TRP A 319 -9.93 16.09 -16.43
CA TRP A 319 -9.71 16.12 -17.87
C TRP A 319 -10.86 15.43 -18.59
N ILE A 320 -11.15 15.92 -19.79
CA ILE A 320 -12.13 15.37 -20.70
C ILE A 320 -11.44 15.11 -22.02
N VAL A 321 -11.43 13.86 -22.48
CA VAL A 321 -11.02 13.49 -23.82
C VAL A 321 -12.26 13.29 -24.68
N ARG A 322 -12.26 13.87 -25.88
CA ARG A 322 -13.31 13.64 -26.89
C ARG A 322 -12.67 13.15 -28.18
N LEU A 323 -13.22 12.08 -28.74
CA LEU A 323 -12.81 11.55 -30.03
C LEU A 323 -13.98 11.01 -30.85
N THR A 324 -13.77 10.82 -32.16
CA THR A 324 -14.75 10.22 -33.07
C THR A 324 -14.21 8.93 -33.67
N PHE A 325 -14.92 7.82 -33.47
CA PHE A 325 -14.61 6.52 -34.05
C PHE A 325 -14.96 6.47 -35.54
N PRO A 326 -14.00 6.16 -36.44
CA PRO A 326 -14.22 6.24 -37.89
C PRO A 326 -14.91 5.03 -38.51
N ASN A 327 -14.92 3.87 -37.84
CA ASN A 327 -15.32 2.59 -38.45
C ASN A 327 -16.36 1.83 -37.63
N GLY A 328 -17.22 2.55 -36.91
CA GLY A 328 -18.29 1.93 -36.12
C GLY A 328 -17.77 1.13 -34.93
N GLN A 329 -16.61 1.52 -34.38
CA GLN A 329 -16.12 0.93 -33.15
C GLN A 329 -17.13 1.18 -32.01
N VAL A 330 -17.38 0.17 -31.18
CA VAL A 330 -18.28 0.26 -30.03
C VAL A 330 -17.55 -0.21 -28.78
N ILE A 331 -17.51 0.62 -27.73
CA ILE A 331 -16.91 0.22 -26.46
C ILE A 331 -17.78 -0.82 -25.77
N THR A 332 -17.13 -1.90 -25.32
CA THR A 332 -17.77 -3.02 -24.61
C THR A 332 -17.36 -3.08 -23.15
N GLN A 333 -16.15 -2.63 -22.81
CA GLN A 333 -15.65 -2.56 -21.44
C GLN A 333 -14.66 -1.41 -21.31
N SER A 334 -14.55 -0.78 -20.15
CA SER A 334 -13.57 0.28 -19.90
C SER A 334 -13.03 0.27 -18.47
N TRP A 335 -11.87 0.90 -18.27
CA TRP A 335 -11.23 1.05 -16.96
C TRP A 335 -10.46 2.36 -16.86
N ASN A 336 -10.21 2.80 -15.62
CA ASN A 336 -9.43 4.01 -15.31
C ASN A 336 -9.98 5.31 -15.95
N GLY A 337 -11.25 5.32 -16.36
CA GLY A 337 -11.93 6.47 -16.96
C GLY A 337 -13.43 6.19 -17.04
N VAL A 338 -14.23 7.24 -17.14
CA VAL A 338 -15.69 7.13 -17.36
C VAL A 338 -15.94 7.35 -18.84
N TYR A 339 -16.33 6.30 -19.55
CA TYR A 339 -16.53 6.30 -21.00
C TYR A 339 -18.02 6.43 -21.32
N THR A 340 -18.37 7.42 -22.13
CA THR A 340 -19.72 7.61 -22.66
C THR A 340 -19.66 7.71 -24.17
N GLN A 341 -20.36 6.81 -24.85
CA GLN A 341 -20.41 6.74 -26.31
C GLN A 341 -21.82 7.05 -26.82
N SER A 342 -21.91 7.94 -27.81
CA SER A 342 -23.14 8.22 -28.56
C SER A 342 -22.83 8.15 -30.05
N GLY A 343 -23.33 7.11 -30.71
CA GLY A 343 -22.94 6.79 -32.09
C GLY A 343 -21.42 6.64 -32.21
N ALA A 344 -20.81 7.44 -33.09
CA ALA A 344 -19.36 7.46 -33.28
C ALA A 344 -18.60 8.33 -32.26
N GLN A 345 -19.28 9.20 -31.50
CA GLN A 345 -18.62 10.10 -30.57
C GLN A 345 -18.36 9.43 -29.23
N LEU A 346 -17.12 9.51 -28.77
CA LEU A 346 -16.70 9.04 -27.46
C LEU A 346 -16.27 10.23 -26.59
N THR A 347 -16.81 10.30 -25.38
CA THR A 347 -16.37 11.21 -24.33
C THR A 347 -15.82 10.38 -23.16
N VAL A 348 -14.60 10.69 -22.74
CA VAL A 348 -13.91 10.04 -21.62
C VAL A 348 -13.56 11.09 -20.59
N THR A 349 -13.99 10.91 -19.35
CA THR A 349 -13.56 11.76 -18.23
C THR A 349 -12.73 10.97 -17.24
N ASN A 350 -11.92 11.69 -16.46
CA ASN A 350 -11.23 11.10 -15.33
C ASN A 350 -12.20 10.44 -14.34
N VAL A 351 -11.71 9.42 -13.64
CA VAL A 351 -12.31 8.93 -12.40
C VAL A 351 -11.75 9.75 -11.22
N SER A 352 -12.31 9.58 -10.02
CA SER A 352 -12.00 10.45 -8.87
C SER A 352 -10.51 10.52 -8.53
N TRP A 353 -9.75 9.43 -8.74
CA TRP A 353 -8.35 9.33 -8.34
C TRP A 353 -7.33 9.79 -9.40
N ASN A 354 -7.71 9.94 -10.67
CA ASN A 354 -6.79 10.36 -11.74
C ASN A 354 -7.12 11.70 -12.40
N GLY A 355 -7.97 12.51 -11.76
CA GLY A 355 -8.27 13.85 -12.25
C GLY A 355 -7.12 14.85 -12.08
N VAL A 356 -6.35 14.72 -11.00
CA VAL A 356 -5.29 15.66 -10.66
C VAL A 356 -3.99 15.30 -11.37
N LEU A 357 -3.57 16.11 -12.35
CA LEU A 357 -2.28 15.97 -13.02
C LEU A 357 -1.43 17.22 -12.82
N GLN A 358 -0.24 17.09 -12.24
CA GLN A 358 0.77 18.15 -12.19
C GLN A 358 1.31 18.45 -13.60
N PRO A 359 1.92 19.63 -13.87
CA PRO A 359 2.58 19.90 -15.15
C PRO A 359 3.52 18.76 -15.58
N GLY A 360 3.35 18.27 -16.81
CA GLY A 360 4.12 17.16 -17.37
C GLY A 360 3.69 15.76 -16.91
N GLN A 361 2.81 15.62 -15.91
CA GLN A 361 2.30 14.31 -15.48
C GLN A 361 1.35 13.73 -16.52
N SER A 362 1.32 12.39 -16.57
CA SER A 362 0.43 11.65 -17.46
C SER A 362 -0.32 10.54 -16.73
N VAL A 363 -1.50 10.18 -17.23
CA VAL A 363 -2.23 8.97 -16.84
C VAL A 363 -2.71 8.23 -18.07
N SER A 364 -2.78 6.90 -17.99
CA SER A 364 -3.39 6.06 -19.01
C SER A 364 -4.74 5.51 -18.55
N THR A 365 -5.71 5.51 -19.46
CA THR A 365 -7.00 4.84 -19.33
C THR A 365 -7.22 3.96 -20.56
N GLY A 366 -7.97 2.86 -20.42
CA GLY A 366 -8.14 1.92 -21.51
C GLY A 366 -9.55 1.34 -21.60
N PHE A 367 -9.79 0.67 -22.72
CA PHE A 367 -11.07 0.04 -23.01
C PHE A 367 -10.91 -1.13 -23.99
N LEU A 368 -11.89 -2.04 -23.97
CA LEU A 368 -12.13 -3.00 -25.04
C LEU A 368 -13.26 -2.46 -25.92
N GLY A 369 -13.12 -2.63 -27.23
CA GLY A 369 -14.16 -2.29 -28.20
C GLY A 369 -14.35 -3.38 -29.24
N SER A 370 -15.56 -3.47 -29.79
CA SER A 370 -15.85 -4.24 -30.99
C SER A 370 -15.67 -3.38 -32.23
N VAL A 371 -15.34 -4.00 -33.36
CA VAL A 371 -15.22 -3.33 -34.66
C VAL A 371 -15.69 -4.28 -35.77
N PRO A 372 -16.61 -3.85 -36.67
CA PRO A 372 -17.17 -4.73 -37.69
C PRO A 372 -16.22 -5.01 -38.87
N GLY A 373 -15.06 -4.36 -38.92
CA GLY A 373 -14.10 -4.48 -40.02
C GLY A 373 -12.81 -3.72 -39.74
N THR A 374 -12.44 -2.80 -40.62
CA THR A 374 -11.24 -1.96 -40.45
C THR A 374 -11.29 -1.17 -39.16
N ASN A 375 -10.17 -1.08 -38.45
CA ASN A 375 -10.05 -0.32 -37.20
C ASN A 375 -9.04 0.82 -37.37
N THR A 376 -9.50 1.94 -37.92
CA THR A 376 -8.65 3.13 -38.12
C THR A 376 -8.56 3.92 -36.82
N ILE A 377 -7.35 4.39 -36.50
CA ILE A 377 -7.11 5.25 -35.34
C ILE A 377 -7.86 6.58 -35.53
N PRO A 378 -8.61 7.07 -34.52
CA PRO A 378 -9.26 8.39 -34.56
C PRO A 378 -8.28 9.52 -34.84
N THR A 379 -8.59 10.38 -35.82
CA THR A 379 -7.77 11.57 -36.17
C THR A 379 -8.27 12.84 -35.49
N GLN A 380 -9.55 12.86 -35.08
CA GLN A 380 -10.12 13.94 -34.28
C GLN A 380 -10.12 13.50 -32.83
N LEU A 381 -9.11 13.94 -32.09
CA LEU A 381 -8.95 13.70 -30.66
C LEU A 381 -8.58 15.01 -29.98
N THR A 382 -9.31 15.35 -28.93
CA THR A 382 -9.09 16.57 -28.13
C THR A 382 -9.03 16.23 -26.65
N CYS A 383 -8.28 17.02 -25.89
CA CYS A 383 -8.26 16.97 -24.43
C CYS A 383 -8.53 18.38 -23.88
N THR A 384 -9.47 18.49 -22.95
CA THR A 384 -9.81 19.74 -22.26
C THR A 384 -9.64 19.56 -20.75
N PRO A 385 -8.84 20.40 -20.07
CA PRO A 385 -8.74 20.36 -18.60
C PRO A 385 -9.99 20.94 -17.94
N ILE A 386 -10.31 20.48 -16.73
CA ILE A 386 -11.43 20.96 -15.89
C ILE A 386 -10.90 21.92 -14.80
#